data_AF-A0AAV9PJV3-F1
#
_entry.id   AF-A0AAV9PJV3-F1
#
_cell.length_a   1.000
_cell.length_b   1.000
_cell.length_c   1.000
_cell.angle_alpha   90.00
_cell.angle_beta   90.00
_cell.angle_gamma   90.00
#
_symmetry.space_group_name_H-M   'P 1'
#
loop_
_entity.id
_entity.type
_entity.pdbx_description
1 polymer ?
#
loop_
_entity_poly.entity_id
_entity_poly.type
_entity_poly.pdbx_seq_one_letter_code
_entity_poly.pdbx_strand_id
1 'polypeptide(L)'
;MTTPLPAPIYPKRYFSASPTWFAWNKLTSSDLHTLREEPGFESQHIYFHLNHPIRYVRLVGLVVDIDVRVGKYILITLDDSSGACIEIKTEARVVRDGDGAEWPSNTVLDNLDLVTGIGRPPSLLVDRKAVDIGTVVKVKGTIDTFRGTRQIQLERIWIVKDTNDEAKAWAETAEWKRDILGRPWVLSKAQRQAMDAQAEREAREERQKAQKRRVRSAESERKREEKERRGEEKRRAREVKLDKGALVGSSVVPMRVTDS
;
A
#
# COMPACT_ATOMS: atom_id res chain seq x y z
N MET A 1 -29.01 19.00 -31.09
CA MET A 1 -27.62 18.68 -30.71
C MET A 1 -27.64 17.37 -29.95
N THR A 2 -27.07 16.31 -30.51
CA THR A 2 -27.09 14.97 -29.90
C THR A 2 -26.14 14.96 -28.70
N THR A 3 -26.68 14.81 -27.49
CA THR A 3 -25.87 14.66 -26.28
C THR A 3 -24.93 13.47 -26.48
N PRO A 4 -23.60 13.63 -26.38
CA PRO A 4 -22.68 12.52 -26.53
C PRO A 4 -22.99 11.47 -25.46
N LEU A 5 -23.04 10.20 -25.88
CA LEU A 5 -23.26 9.09 -24.95
C LEU A 5 -22.21 9.14 -23.83
N PRO A 6 -22.59 8.87 -22.57
CA PRO A 6 -21.66 8.85 -21.47
C PRO A 6 -20.55 7.83 -21.74
N ALA A 7 -19.30 8.23 -21.54
CA ALA A 7 -18.15 7.37 -21.78
C ALA A 7 -18.20 6.15 -20.85
N PRO A 8 -17.88 4.94 -21.35
CA PRO A 8 -18.01 3.73 -20.56
C PRO A 8 -16.96 3.65 -19.46
N ILE A 9 -17.32 3.02 -18.34
CA ILE A 9 -16.34 2.58 -17.34
C ILE A 9 -15.60 1.36 -17.90
N TYR A 10 -14.28 1.48 -18.04
CA TYR A 10 -13.46 0.37 -18.52
C TYR A 10 -13.21 -0.67 -17.41
N PRO A 11 -13.05 -1.97 -17.75
CA PRO A 11 -12.58 -2.96 -16.79
C PRO A 11 -11.21 -2.62 -16.20
N LYS A 12 -10.96 -3.03 -14.94
CA LYS A 12 -9.72 -2.78 -14.18
C LYS A 12 -8.43 -3.08 -14.94
N ARG A 13 -8.43 -4.12 -15.78
CA ARG A 13 -7.27 -4.52 -16.60
C ARG A 13 -6.75 -3.40 -17.52
N TYR A 14 -7.60 -2.42 -17.85
CA TYR A 14 -7.22 -1.30 -18.71
C TYR A 14 -6.80 -0.05 -17.93
N PHE A 15 -6.94 -0.01 -16.60
CA PHE A 15 -6.70 1.20 -15.81
C PHE A 15 -5.26 1.71 -15.91
N SER A 16 -4.29 0.84 -16.14
CA SER A 16 -2.90 1.23 -16.37
C SER A 16 -2.71 2.18 -17.56
N ALA A 17 -3.66 2.22 -18.50
CA ALA A 17 -3.66 3.14 -19.63
C ALA A 17 -4.41 4.46 -19.36
N SER A 18 -5.07 4.61 -18.21
CA SER A 18 -5.67 5.88 -17.80
C SER A 18 -4.58 6.86 -17.37
N PRO A 19 -4.64 8.14 -17.80
CA PRO A 19 -3.70 9.16 -17.33
C PRO A 19 -3.79 9.41 -15.81
N THR A 20 -4.90 9.02 -15.17
CA THR A 20 -5.15 9.26 -13.74
C THR A 20 -4.67 8.13 -12.83
N TRP A 21 -4.43 6.92 -13.36
CA TRP A 21 -4.33 5.72 -12.51
C TRP A 21 -3.04 5.64 -11.66
N PHE A 22 -1.93 6.15 -12.19
CA PHE A 22 -0.65 6.26 -11.48
C PHE A 22 -0.30 7.70 -11.13
N ALA A 23 -1.17 8.66 -11.45
CA ALA A 23 -0.92 10.06 -11.21
C ALA A 23 -1.36 10.46 -9.80
N TRP A 24 -0.64 11.42 -9.22
CA TRP A 24 -1.15 12.22 -8.11
C TRP A 24 -2.17 13.21 -8.66
N ASN A 25 -3.44 12.79 -8.74
CA ASN A 25 -4.50 13.57 -9.35
C ASN A 25 -4.70 14.86 -8.56
N LYS A 26 -4.55 16.00 -9.24
CA LYS A 26 -4.64 17.32 -8.62
C LYS A 26 -6.13 17.66 -8.54
N LEU A 27 -6.66 17.60 -7.33
CA LEU A 27 -8.08 17.77 -7.03
C LEU A 27 -8.22 18.81 -5.94
N THR A 28 -9.41 19.41 -5.89
CA THR A 28 -9.83 20.23 -4.76
C THR A 28 -10.59 19.41 -3.73
N SER A 29 -10.71 19.91 -2.51
CA SER A 29 -11.50 19.29 -1.43
C SER A 29 -12.94 19.02 -1.87
N SER A 30 -13.56 19.99 -2.56
CA SER A 30 -14.90 19.84 -3.14
C SER A 30 -14.97 18.71 -4.17
N ASP A 31 -13.98 18.56 -5.07
CA ASP A 31 -13.99 17.46 -6.04
C ASP A 31 -13.95 16.10 -5.34
N LEU A 32 -13.13 15.96 -4.30
CA LEU A 32 -12.96 14.71 -3.56
C LEU A 32 -14.29 14.20 -3.00
N HIS A 33 -15.09 15.10 -2.44
CA HIS A 33 -16.42 14.78 -1.93
C HIS A 33 -17.42 14.40 -3.03
N THR A 34 -17.22 14.90 -4.26
CA THR A 34 -18.06 14.55 -5.42
C THR A 34 -17.61 13.29 -6.17
N LEU A 35 -16.45 12.72 -5.83
CA LEU A 35 -15.98 11.49 -6.45
C LEU A 35 -16.93 10.33 -6.15
N ARG A 36 -17.35 9.63 -7.22
CA ARG A 36 -18.33 8.55 -7.12
C ARG A 36 -17.68 7.18 -7.11
N GLU A 37 -18.36 6.23 -6.51
CA GLU A 37 -18.07 4.81 -6.67
C GLU A 37 -18.85 4.28 -7.86
N GLU A 38 -18.33 3.24 -8.50
CA GLU A 38 -18.97 2.60 -9.66
C GLU A 38 -19.19 1.11 -9.35
N PRO A 39 -20.28 0.52 -9.86
CA PRO A 39 -20.57 -0.89 -9.66
C PRO A 39 -19.41 -1.81 -10.10
N GLY A 40 -19.06 -2.76 -9.24
CA GLY A 40 -17.93 -3.68 -9.42
C GLY A 40 -16.58 -3.14 -8.93
N PHE A 41 -16.53 -1.90 -8.42
CA PHE A 41 -15.33 -1.27 -7.85
C PHE A 41 -15.51 -0.83 -6.40
N GLU A 42 -16.65 -1.14 -5.78
CA GLU A 42 -16.95 -0.81 -4.39
C GLU A 42 -15.89 -1.41 -3.46
N SER A 43 -15.58 -0.67 -2.40
CA SER A 43 -14.61 -1.09 -1.38
C SER A 43 -13.19 -1.37 -1.88
N GLN A 44 -12.84 -1.00 -3.12
CA GLN A 44 -11.47 -1.12 -3.65
C GLN A 44 -10.65 0.16 -3.49
N HIS A 45 -11.19 1.19 -2.82
CA HIS A 45 -10.61 2.54 -2.73
C HIS A 45 -10.31 3.14 -4.12
N ILE A 46 -11.19 2.87 -5.08
CA ILE A 46 -11.15 3.41 -6.44
C ILE A 46 -12.42 4.20 -6.66
N TYR A 47 -12.25 5.47 -7.01
CA TYR A 47 -13.34 6.39 -7.26
C TYR A 47 -13.26 6.95 -8.67
N PHE A 48 -14.32 7.61 -9.12
CA PHE A 48 -14.44 8.02 -10.51
C PHE A 48 -14.80 9.50 -10.63
N HIS A 49 -14.05 10.18 -11.50
CA HIS A 49 -14.43 11.48 -12.06
C HIS A 49 -14.63 11.29 -13.57
N LEU A 50 -15.82 11.62 -14.07
CA LEU A 50 -16.26 11.06 -15.37
C LEU A 50 -15.97 9.55 -15.39
N ASN A 51 -15.33 9.00 -16.43
CA ASN A 51 -14.93 7.60 -16.46
C ASN A 51 -13.46 7.35 -16.11
N HIS A 52 -12.76 8.33 -15.50
CA HIS A 52 -11.38 8.17 -15.05
C HIS A 52 -11.33 7.49 -13.66
N PRO A 53 -10.57 6.39 -13.50
CA PRO A 53 -10.33 5.80 -12.19
C PRO A 53 -9.31 6.63 -11.39
N ILE A 54 -9.64 6.98 -10.16
CA ILE A 54 -8.84 7.80 -9.25
C ILE A 54 -8.64 7.04 -7.95
N ARG A 55 -7.37 6.92 -7.54
CA ARG A 55 -6.97 6.32 -6.26
C ARG A 55 -5.96 7.14 -5.48
N TYR A 56 -5.12 7.91 -6.19
CA TYR A 56 -4.11 8.78 -5.62
C TYR A 56 -4.43 10.23 -5.92
N VAL A 57 -4.27 11.09 -4.90
CA VAL A 57 -4.65 12.49 -4.97
C VAL A 57 -3.54 13.39 -4.44
N ARG A 58 -3.49 14.62 -4.96
CA ARG A 58 -2.67 15.71 -4.45
C ARG A 58 -3.58 16.89 -4.13
N LEU A 59 -3.50 17.36 -2.90
CA LEU A 59 -4.20 18.54 -2.44
C LEU A 59 -3.20 19.57 -1.89
N VAL A 60 -3.52 20.84 -2.05
CA VAL A 60 -2.83 21.95 -1.39
C VAL A 60 -3.88 22.79 -0.71
N GLY A 61 -3.68 23.08 0.57
CA GLY A 61 -4.64 23.84 1.35
C GLY A 61 -4.05 24.28 2.70
N LEU A 62 -4.78 25.17 3.34
CA LEU A 62 -4.49 25.73 4.65
C LEU A 62 -4.92 24.75 5.74
N VAL A 63 -4.05 24.52 6.72
CA VAL A 63 -4.38 23.73 7.91
C VAL A 63 -5.34 24.54 8.77
N VAL A 64 -6.58 24.04 8.92
CA VAL A 64 -7.61 24.72 9.73
C VAL A 64 -7.87 24.03 11.07
N ASP A 65 -7.51 22.75 11.19
CA ASP A 65 -7.63 22.00 12.43
C ASP A 65 -6.58 20.89 12.50
N ILE A 66 -6.13 20.58 13.72
CA ILE A 66 -5.21 19.49 14.03
C ILE A 66 -5.76 18.75 15.26
N ASP A 67 -6.31 17.57 15.05
CA ASP A 67 -6.79 16.69 16.12
C ASP A 67 -5.84 15.51 16.32
N VAL A 68 -5.23 15.46 17.51
CA VAL A 68 -4.27 14.42 17.87
C VAL A 68 -4.92 13.44 18.82
N ARG A 69 -5.10 12.19 18.36
CA ARG A 69 -5.41 11.06 19.23
C ARG A 69 -4.11 10.30 19.52
N VAL A 70 -3.42 10.74 20.57
CA VAL A 70 -2.12 10.20 21.00
C VAL A 70 -2.15 8.67 21.02
N GLY A 71 -1.19 8.04 20.33
CA GLY A 71 -1.07 6.59 20.21
C GLY A 71 -2.05 5.92 19.24
N LYS A 72 -2.84 6.70 18.47
CA LYS A 72 -3.76 6.17 17.44
C LYS A 72 -3.58 6.86 16.09
N TYR A 73 -4.06 8.09 15.96
CA TYR A 73 -4.06 8.80 14.68
C TYR A 73 -3.98 10.31 14.88
N ILE A 74 -3.45 10.99 13.87
CA ILE A 74 -3.40 12.43 13.73
C ILE A 74 -4.33 12.78 12.56
N LEU A 75 -5.26 13.70 12.81
CA LEU A 75 -6.17 14.23 11.81
C LEU A 75 -5.80 15.69 11.56
N ILE A 76 -5.60 16.04 10.30
CA ILE A 76 -5.32 17.39 9.85
C ILE A 76 -6.45 17.78 8.91
N THR A 77 -7.20 18.82 9.23
CA THR A 77 -8.25 19.32 8.34
C THR A 77 -7.66 20.40 7.44
N LEU A 78 -7.82 20.22 6.12
CA LEU A 78 -7.37 21.20 5.13
C LEU A 78 -8.55 21.92 4.48
N ASP A 79 -8.41 23.23 4.31
CA ASP A 79 -9.27 24.10 3.51
C ASP A 79 -8.49 24.63 2.30
N ASP A 80 -8.98 24.36 1.09
CA ASP A 80 -8.40 24.85 -0.17
C ASP A 80 -9.27 25.92 -0.85
N SER A 81 -10.23 26.49 -0.11
CA SER A 81 -11.20 27.49 -0.57
C SER A 81 -12.11 27.03 -1.71
N SER A 82 -12.19 25.72 -1.98
CA SER A 82 -13.08 25.17 -3.02
C SER A 82 -14.54 24.98 -2.58
N GLY A 83 -14.86 25.38 -1.34
CA GLY A 83 -16.20 25.25 -0.75
C GLY A 83 -16.41 24.02 0.12
N ALA A 84 -15.35 23.25 0.42
CA ALA A 84 -15.39 22.16 1.39
C ALA A 84 -14.00 21.97 2.03
N CYS A 85 -13.98 21.45 3.25
CA CYS A 85 -12.76 20.98 3.90
C CYS A 85 -12.61 19.46 3.72
N ILE A 86 -11.39 18.94 3.86
CA ILE A 86 -11.13 17.50 3.85
C ILE A 86 -10.26 17.11 5.05
N GLU A 87 -10.55 15.96 5.64
CA GLU A 87 -9.74 15.37 6.69
C GLU A 87 -8.59 14.56 6.08
N ILE A 88 -7.38 14.82 6.56
CA ILE A 88 -6.16 14.10 6.23
C ILE A 88 -5.77 13.27 7.45
N LYS A 89 -5.72 11.96 7.29
CA LYS A 89 -5.42 11.02 8.37
C LYS A 89 -4.02 10.43 8.22
N THR A 90 -3.31 10.35 9.33
CA THR A 90 -2.08 9.57 9.46
C THR A 90 -2.03 8.89 10.83
N GLU A 91 -1.16 7.90 10.99
CA GLU A 91 -1.05 7.09 12.19
C GLU A 91 0.27 7.35 12.93
N ALA A 92 0.21 7.31 14.25
CA ALA A 92 1.41 7.29 15.07
C ALA A 92 2.13 5.95 14.91
N ARG A 93 3.46 5.98 14.90
CA ARG A 93 4.28 4.77 14.79
C ARG A 93 4.22 3.99 16.09
N VAL A 94 3.92 2.69 16.00
CA VAL A 94 4.05 1.77 17.13
C VAL A 94 5.52 1.36 17.24
N VAL A 95 6.25 1.95 18.20
CA VAL A 95 7.64 1.56 18.50
C VAL A 95 7.62 0.21 19.22
N ARG A 96 8.33 -0.79 18.69
CA ARG A 96 8.49 -2.12 19.30
C ARG A 96 9.87 -2.23 19.97
N ASP A 97 9.99 -3.08 20.99
CA ASP A 97 11.28 -3.36 21.63
C ASP A 97 12.30 -3.88 20.59
N GLY A 98 13.46 -3.22 20.49
CA GLY A 98 14.52 -3.54 19.52
C GLY A 98 14.55 -2.65 18.26
N ASP A 99 13.67 -1.65 18.18
CA ASP A 99 13.61 -0.69 17.07
C ASP A 99 14.71 0.40 17.20
N GLY A 100 15.96 0.00 16.92
CA GLY A 100 17.15 0.85 16.96
C GLY A 100 17.35 1.72 15.71
N ALA A 101 16.29 2.31 15.16
CA ALA A 101 16.43 3.22 14.03
C ALA A 101 17.14 4.52 14.46
N GLU A 102 18.08 4.98 13.64
CA GLU A 102 18.95 6.13 13.94
C GLU A 102 18.19 7.48 13.97
N TRP A 103 17.02 7.54 13.30
CA TRP A 103 16.06 8.67 13.36
C TRP A 103 14.62 8.18 13.06
N PRO A 104 13.90 7.58 14.01
CA PRO A 104 12.54 7.15 13.77
C PRO A 104 11.62 8.35 13.98
N SER A 105 11.03 8.86 12.90
CA SER A 105 9.83 9.66 13.07
C SER A 105 8.82 8.87 13.90
N ASN A 106 8.07 9.56 14.77
CA ASN A 106 7.06 8.90 15.60
C ASN A 106 5.71 8.75 14.90
N THR A 107 5.65 8.98 13.59
CA THR A 107 4.52 8.65 12.72
C THR A 107 4.94 7.66 11.64
N VAL A 108 3.99 7.20 10.83
CA VAL A 108 4.26 6.33 9.67
C VAL A 108 4.96 7.07 8.51
N LEU A 109 5.12 8.39 8.59
CA LEU A 109 5.85 9.19 7.60
C LEU A 109 7.19 9.67 8.18
N ASP A 110 8.27 9.41 7.44
CA ASP A 110 9.64 9.73 7.87
C ASP A 110 9.89 11.21 8.17
N ASN A 111 9.10 12.12 7.56
CA ASN A 111 9.29 13.56 7.69
C ASN A 111 8.23 14.28 8.53
N LEU A 112 7.41 13.54 9.28
CA LEU A 112 6.31 14.08 10.07
C LEU A 112 6.37 13.64 11.53
N ASP A 113 6.69 14.55 12.44
CA ASP A 113 6.81 14.23 13.87
C ASP A 113 5.71 14.88 14.70
N LEU A 114 5.20 14.14 15.69
CA LEU A 114 4.30 14.62 16.73
C LEU A 114 5.05 14.83 18.04
N VAL A 115 5.43 16.06 18.36
CA VAL A 115 6.10 16.34 19.63
C VAL A 115 5.08 16.57 20.73
N THR A 116 5.07 15.69 21.74
CA THR A 116 4.24 15.82 22.95
C THR A 116 5.13 16.14 24.15
N GLY A 117 4.77 17.12 24.97
CA GLY A 117 5.52 17.49 26.18
C GLY A 117 4.60 17.68 27.38
N ILE A 118 5.11 17.40 28.59
CA ILE A 118 4.36 17.65 29.83
C ILE A 118 4.04 19.15 29.92
N GLY A 119 2.75 19.49 30.07
CA GLY A 119 2.29 20.87 30.16
C GLY A 119 2.35 21.68 28.86
N ARG A 120 2.59 21.03 27.71
CA ARG A 120 2.57 21.68 26.39
C ARG A 120 1.56 21.00 25.46
N PRO A 121 0.84 21.76 24.62
CA PRO A 121 0.00 21.15 23.60
C PRO A 121 0.87 20.33 22.62
N PRO A 122 0.29 19.29 21.99
CA PRO A 122 0.99 18.57 20.94
C PRO A 122 1.35 19.50 19.78
N SER A 123 2.56 19.35 19.23
CA SER A 123 3.04 20.12 18.08
C SER A 123 3.40 19.19 16.94
N LEU A 124 2.93 19.51 15.74
CA LEU A 124 3.24 18.76 14.53
C LEU A 124 4.45 19.40 13.84
N LEU A 125 5.43 18.59 13.43
CA LEU A 125 6.63 19.03 12.72
C LEU A 125 6.71 18.35 11.36
N VAL A 126 6.82 19.13 10.28
CA VAL A 126 7.18 18.63 8.94
C VAL A 126 8.60 19.09 8.63
N ASP A 127 9.50 18.16 8.34
CA ASP A 127 10.93 18.45 8.12
C ASP A 127 11.53 19.30 9.27
N ARG A 128 11.17 18.96 10.52
CA ARG A 128 11.55 19.68 11.76
C ARG A 128 11.02 21.11 11.88
N LYS A 129 10.09 21.53 11.03
CA LYS A 129 9.42 22.83 11.09
C LYS A 129 7.99 22.68 11.61
N ALA A 130 7.59 23.57 12.51
CA ALA A 130 6.24 23.55 13.06
C ALA A 130 5.19 23.72 11.97
N VAL A 131 4.14 22.90 12.05
CA VAL A 131 2.90 23.04 11.29
C VAL A 131 1.82 23.39 12.29
N ASP A 132 1.40 24.65 12.24
CA ASP A 132 0.31 25.19 13.04
C ASP A 132 -0.91 25.49 12.16
N ILE A 133 -2.05 25.78 12.80
CA ILE A 133 -3.23 26.31 12.11
C ILE A 133 -2.83 27.57 11.34
N GLY A 134 -3.22 27.65 10.07
CA GLY A 134 -2.80 28.70 9.13
C GLY A 134 -1.63 28.30 8.22
N THR A 135 -0.93 27.20 8.51
CA THR A 135 0.15 26.72 7.63
C THR A 135 -0.43 26.15 6.35
N VAL A 136 0.10 26.56 5.19
CA VAL A 136 -0.29 25.95 3.91
C VAL A 136 0.57 24.72 3.67
N VAL A 137 -0.07 23.58 3.42
CA VAL A 137 0.60 22.31 3.16
C VAL A 137 0.17 21.70 1.84
N LYS A 138 1.10 20.96 1.23
CA LYS A 138 0.85 20.08 0.09
C LYS A 138 0.85 18.65 0.59
N VAL A 139 -0.24 17.94 0.35
CA VAL A 139 -0.38 16.54 0.72
C VAL A 139 -0.57 15.67 -0.50
N LYS A 140 -0.10 14.43 -0.39
CA LYS A 140 -0.36 13.36 -1.33
C LYS A 140 -0.80 12.13 -0.55
N GLY A 141 -1.80 11.43 -1.07
CA GLY A 141 -2.33 10.28 -0.37
C GLY A 141 -3.33 9.47 -1.19
N THR A 142 -3.87 8.44 -0.55
CA THR A 142 -4.97 7.64 -1.08
C THR A 142 -6.30 8.10 -0.51
N ILE A 143 -7.37 7.90 -1.27
CA ILE A 143 -8.71 8.29 -0.84
C ILE A 143 -9.30 7.18 0.03
N ASP A 144 -9.90 7.58 1.14
CA ASP A 144 -10.60 6.69 2.05
C ASP A 144 -11.94 7.31 2.46
N THR A 145 -12.80 6.51 3.09
CA THR A 145 -14.12 6.95 3.56
C THR A 145 -14.34 6.51 4.99
N PHE A 146 -14.68 7.46 5.86
CA PHE A 146 -15.03 7.18 7.25
C PHE A 146 -16.42 7.72 7.56
N ARG A 147 -17.31 6.84 8.02
CA ARG A 147 -18.70 7.16 8.36
C ARG A 147 -19.46 7.91 7.25
N GLY A 148 -19.16 7.59 5.99
CA GLY A 148 -19.80 8.20 4.82
C GLY A 148 -19.14 9.50 4.34
N THR A 149 -18.10 9.98 5.01
CA THR A 149 -17.35 11.19 4.62
C THR A 149 -16.01 10.82 4.01
N ARG A 150 -15.61 11.51 2.93
CA ARG A 150 -14.31 11.31 2.31
C ARG A 150 -13.19 11.85 3.20
N GLN A 151 -12.07 11.13 3.22
CA GLN A 151 -10.82 11.53 3.86
C GLN A 151 -9.64 11.10 2.99
N ILE A 152 -8.44 11.59 3.29
CA ILE A 152 -7.20 11.18 2.62
C ILE A 152 -6.31 10.44 3.63
N GLN A 153 -5.87 9.23 3.30
CA GLN A 153 -4.76 8.58 4.00
C GLN A 153 -3.45 9.16 3.50
N LEU A 154 -2.73 9.82 4.40
CA LEU A 154 -1.53 10.58 4.07
C LEU A 154 -0.37 9.66 3.69
N GLU A 155 0.20 9.89 2.51
CA GLU A 155 1.44 9.22 2.07
C GLU A 155 2.64 10.18 2.05
N ARG A 156 2.42 11.46 1.75
CA ARG A 156 3.49 12.48 1.73
C ARG A 156 2.96 13.86 2.09
N ILE A 157 3.76 14.66 2.79
CA ILE A 157 3.44 16.02 3.21
C ILE A 157 4.64 16.96 3.02
N TRP A 158 4.36 18.22 2.64
CA TRP A 158 5.34 19.30 2.58
C TRP A 158 4.69 20.62 3.00
N ILE A 159 5.44 21.49 3.67
CA ILE A 159 5.05 22.88 3.88
C ILE A 159 5.21 23.65 2.56
N VAL A 160 4.19 24.40 2.17
CA VAL A 160 4.24 25.34 1.04
C VAL A 160 4.90 26.62 1.55
N LYS A 161 5.93 27.09 0.84
CA LYS A 161 6.83 28.11 1.37
C LYS A 161 6.20 29.50 1.38
N ASP A 162 5.53 29.87 0.30
CA ASP A 162 4.98 31.20 0.09
C ASP A 162 3.74 31.16 -0.82
N THR A 163 3.07 32.31 -0.92
CA THR A 163 1.84 32.48 -1.71
C THR A 163 2.06 32.25 -3.20
N ASN A 164 3.27 32.43 -3.74
CA ASN A 164 3.55 32.13 -5.15
C ASN A 164 3.54 30.62 -5.41
N ASP A 165 4.13 29.83 -4.50
CA ASP A 165 4.08 28.37 -4.58
C ASP A 165 2.64 27.84 -4.44
N GLU A 166 1.83 28.47 -3.59
CA GLU A 166 0.40 28.18 -3.47
C GLU A 166 -0.36 28.49 -4.76
N ALA A 167 -0.20 29.70 -5.32
CA ALA A 167 -0.83 30.09 -6.57
C ALA A 167 -0.42 29.20 -7.75
N LYS A 168 0.85 28.79 -7.80
CA LYS A 168 1.34 27.81 -8.78
C LYS A 168 0.64 26.46 -8.62
N ALA A 169 0.46 26.00 -7.38
CA ALA A 169 -0.26 24.76 -7.11
C ALA A 169 -1.74 24.84 -7.54
N TRP A 170 -2.38 26.00 -7.46
CA TRP A 170 -3.73 26.21 -8.00
C TRP A 170 -3.74 26.18 -9.53
N ALA A 171 -2.78 26.83 -10.18
CA ALA A 171 -2.63 26.79 -11.64
C ALA A 171 -2.45 25.35 -12.15
N GLU A 172 -1.55 24.57 -11.54
CA GLU A 172 -1.36 23.15 -11.87
C GLU A 172 -2.64 22.32 -11.70
N THR A 173 -3.45 22.65 -10.68
CA THR A 173 -4.74 21.96 -10.43
C THR A 173 -5.75 22.32 -11.51
N ALA A 174 -5.88 23.60 -11.86
CA ALA A 174 -6.77 24.07 -12.90
C ALA A 174 -6.40 23.48 -14.27
N GLU A 175 -5.11 23.43 -14.61
CA GLU A 175 -4.62 22.79 -15.83
C GLU A 175 -4.94 21.29 -15.87
N TRP A 176 -4.67 20.57 -14.77
CA TRP A 176 -4.99 19.15 -14.68
C TRP A 176 -6.49 18.88 -14.83
N LYS A 177 -7.33 19.70 -14.20
CA LYS A 177 -8.79 19.64 -14.36
C LYS A 177 -9.19 19.88 -15.81
N ARG A 178 -8.70 20.95 -16.44
CA ARG A 178 -9.07 21.32 -17.81
C ARG A 178 -8.62 20.28 -18.84
N ASP A 179 -7.38 19.82 -18.73
CA ASP A 179 -6.71 19.07 -19.80
C ASP A 179 -6.92 17.56 -19.67
N ILE A 180 -7.06 17.05 -18.43
CA ILE A 180 -7.20 15.62 -18.15
C ILE A 180 -8.60 15.28 -17.67
N LEU A 181 -9.03 15.84 -16.53
CA LEU A 181 -10.27 15.39 -15.87
C LEU A 181 -11.54 15.89 -16.56
N GLY A 182 -11.49 17.04 -17.22
CA GLY A 182 -12.59 17.67 -17.92
C GLY A 182 -12.94 17.01 -19.25
N ARG A 183 -12.20 15.96 -19.65
CA ARG A 183 -12.42 15.19 -20.87
C ARG A 183 -12.63 13.72 -20.51
N PRO A 184 -13.63 13.04 -21.09
CA PRO A 184 -13.77 11.60 -20.89
C PRO A 184 -12.53 10.85 -21.36
N TRP A 185 -12.14 9.83 -20.62
CA TRP A 185 -11.09 8.91 -21.02
C TRP A 185 -11.57 8.00 -22.15
N VAL A 186 -10.83 7.94 -23.25
CA VAL A 186 -11.19 7.09 -24.39
C VAL A 186 -10.03 6.16 -24.72
N LEU A 187 -10.31 4.86 -24.71
CA LEU A 187 -9.43 3.82 -25.25
C LEU A 187 -9.92 3.37 -26.61
N SER A 188 -9.04 3.48 -27.61
CA SER A 188 -9.32 2.95 -28.93
C SER A 188 -9.43 1.41 -28.91
N LYS A 189 -10.12 0.85 -29.91
CA LYS A 189 -10.21 -0.60 -30.08
C LYS A 189 -8.82 -1.24 -30.22
N ALA A 190 -7.93 -0.60 -30.98
CA ALA A 190 -6.56 -1.06 -31.18
C ALA A 190 -5.75 -1.08 -29.87
N GLN A 191 -5.87 -0.03 -29.04
CA GLN A 191 -5.22 0.00 -27.72
C GLN A 191 -5.71 -1.14 -26.82
N ARG A 192 -7.03 -1.37 -26.76
CA ARG A 192 -7.59 -2.47 -25.97
C ARG A 192 -7.09 -3.84 -26.44
N GLN A 193 -7.11 -4.08 -27.76
CA GLN A 193 -6.60 -5.33 -28.34
C GLN A 193 -5.11 -5.54 -28.05
N ALA A 194 -4.30 -4.49 -28.14
CA ALA A 194 -2.87 -4.57 -27.83
C ALA A 194 -2.65 -4.93 -26.35
N MET A 195 -3.42 -4.32 -25.44
CA MET A 195 -3.34 -4.63 -24.00
C MET A 195 -3.82 -6.05 -23.69
N ASP A 196 -4.90 -6.51 -24.31
CA ASP A 196 -5.41 -7.87 -24.11
C ASP A 196 -4.40 -8.91 -24.62
N ALA A 197 -3.79 -8.68 -25.79
CA ALA A 197 -2.73 -9.55 -26.33
C ALA A 197 -1.46 -9.53 -25.47
N GLN A 198 -1.10 -8.37 -24.91
CA GLN A 198 0.01 -8.24 -23.96
C GLN A 198 -0.25 -9.08 -22.70
N ALA A 199 -1.43 -8.94 -22.10
CA ALA A 199 -1.81 -9.66 -20.90
C ALA A 199 -1.84 -11.17 -21.12
N GLU A 200 -2.33 -11.62 -22.28
CA GLU A 200 -2.33 -13.04 -22.64
C GLU A 200 -0.90 -13.60 -22.79
N ARG A 201 0.00 -12.83 -23.40
CA ARG A 201 1.42 -13.21 -23.52
C ARG A 201 2.09 -13.33 -22.16
N GLU A 202 1.91 -12.33 -21.30
CA GLU A 202 2.47 -12.33 -19.93
C GLU A 202 1.92 -13.51 -19.11
N ALA A 203 0.62 -13.77 -19.17
CA ALA A 203 0.00 -14.91 -18.49
C ALA A 203 0.55 -16.26 -19.00
N ARG A 204 0.80 -16.38 -20.31
CA ARG A 204 1.41 -17.58 -20.90
C ARG A 204 2.84 -17.77 -20.42
N GLU A 205 3.64 -16.71 -20.39
CA GLU A 205 5.00 -16.74 -19.89
C GLU A 205 5.05 -17.09 -18.39
N GLU A 206 4.16 -16.53 -17.58
CA GLU A 206 4.06 -16.82 -16.16
C GLU A 206 3.68 -18.27 -15.90
N ARG A 207 2.70 -18.82 -16.63
CA ARG A 207 2.34 -20.25 -16.55
C ARG A 207 3.52 -21.15 -16.87
N GLN A 208 4.29 -20.83 -17.92
CA GLN A 208 5.49 -21.59 -18.26
C GLN A 208 6.57 -21.50 -17.19
N LYS A 209 6.82 -20.30 -16.64
CA LYS A 209 7.77 -20.09 -15.54
C LYS A 209 7.34 -20.85 -14.28
N ALA A 210 6.05 -20.81 -13.92
CA ALA A 210 5.49 -21.53 -12.79
C ALA A 210 5.60 -23.05 -12.97
N GLN A 211 5.31 -23.57 -14.17
CA GLN A 211 5.49 -25.00 -14.48
C GLN A 211 6.95 -25.42 -14.36
N LYS A 212 7.89 -24.66 -14.93
CA LYS A 212 9.34 -24.93 -14.81
C LYS A 212 9.79 -24.91 -13.34
N ARG A 213 9.31 -23.96 -12.54
CA ARG A 213 9.58 -23.90 -11.09
C ARG A 213 9.04 -25.12 -10.36
N ARG A 214 7.82 -25.56 -10.65
CA ARG A 214 7.22 -26.77 -10.05
C ARG A 214 8.02 -28.03 -10.37
N VAL A 215 8.40 -28.21 -11.63
CA VAL A 215 9.22 -29.37 -12.06
C VAL A 215 10.57 -29.37 -11.34
N ARG A 216 11.27 -28.23 -11.32
CA ARG A 216 12.57 -28.10 -10.62
C ARG A 216 12.44 -28.34 -9.11
N SER A 217 11.38 -27.82 -8.49
CA SER A 217 11.11 -28.04 -7.06
C SER A 217 10.89 -29.51 -6.76
N ALA A 218 10.05 -30.19 -7.54
CA ALA A 218 9.78 -31.62 -7.37
C ALA A 218 11.04 -32.48 -7.62
N GLU A 219 11.87 -32.12 -8.58
CA GLU A 219 13.15 -32.81 -8.82
C GLU A 219 14.13 -32.60 -7.66
N SER A 220 14.23 -31.38 -7.13
CA SER A 220 15.07 -31.08 -5.96
C SER A 220 14.60 -31.81 -4.70
N GLU A 221 13.29 -31.92 -4.51
CA GLU A 221 12.68 -32.64 -3.38
C GLU A 221 12.96 -34.14 -3.47
N ARG A 222 12.76 -34.76 -4.64
CA ARG A 222 13.12 -36.17 -4.88
C ARG A 222 14.60 -36.47 -4.61
N LYS A 223 15.51 -35.58 -5.06
CA LYS A 223 16.95 -35.72 -4.80
C LYS A 223 17.28 -35.61 -3.31
N ARG A 224 16.55 -34.75 -2.58
CA ARG A 224 16.70 -34.61 -1.13
C ARG A 224 16.23 -35.87 -0.40
N GLU A 225 15.04 -36.38 -0.74
CA GLU A 225 14.50 -37.63 -0.18
C GLU A 225 15.42 -38.82 -0.45
N GLU A 226 15.95 -38.95 -1.68
CA GLU A 226 16.88 -40.03 -2.00
C GLU A 226 18.19 -39.93 -1.20
N LYS A 227 18.71 -38.71 -1.00
CA LYS A 227 19.90 -38.47 -0.18
C LYS A 227 19.64 -38.78 1.29
N GLU A 228 18.47 -38.43 1.82
CA GLU A 228 18.04 -38.75 3.19
C GLU A 228 17.90 -40.27 3.35
N ARG A 229 17.22 -40.97 2.43
CA ARG A 229 17.10 -42.43 2.44
C ARG A 229 18.45 -43.15 2.39
N ARG A 230 19.34 -42.75 1.48
CA ARG A 230 20.72 -43.28 1.40
C ARG A 230 21.52 -42.98 2.68
N GLY A 231 21.26 -41.85 3.33
CA GLY A 231 21.84 -41.48 4.62
C GLY A 231 21.37 -42.40 5.74
N GLU A 232 20.06 -42.67 5.83
CA GLU A 232 19.48 -43.58 6.80
C GLU A 232 19.94 -45.03 6.61
N GLU A 233 19.97 -45.53 5.37
CA GLU A 233 20.49 -46.87 5.05
C GLU A 233 21.93 -47.03 5.52
N LYS A 234 22.79 -46.02 5.28
CA LYS A 234 24.17 -46.00 5.78
C LYS A 234 24.22 -45.96 7.31
N ARG A 235 23.33 -45.21 7.98
CA ARG A 235 23.26 -45.17 9.45
C ARG A 235 22.87 -46.54 10.02
N ARG A 236 21.82 -47.17 9.49
CA ARG A 236 21.38 -48.52 9.89
C ARG A 236 22.45 -49.58 9.65
N ALA A 237 23.15 -49.53 8.51
CA ALA A 237 24.25 -50.47 8.24
C ALA A 237 25.43 -50.29 9.22
N ARG A 238 25.72 -49.04 9.64
CA ARG A 238 26.70 -48.77 10.71
C ARG A 238 26.22 -49.30 12.06
N GLU A 239 24.95 -49.10 12.42
CA GLU A 239 24.34 -49.64 13.64
C GLU A 239 24.45 -51.17 13.67
N VAL A 240 24.04 -51.88 12.60
CA VAL A 240 24.15 -53.36 12.52
C VAL A 240 25.61 -53.84 12.60
N LYS A 241 26.56 -53.10 12.02
CA LYS A 241 27.99 -53.45 12.10
C LYS A 241 28.55 -53.26 13.53
N LEU A 242 28.09 -52.23 14.23
CA LEU A 242 28.44 -51.99 15.63
C LEU A 242 27.78 -53.03 16.54
N ASP A 243 26.54 -53.44 16.24
CA ASP A 243 25.78 -54.44 16.98
C ASP A 243 26.35 -55.86 16.81
N LYS A 244 26.84 -56.22 15.61
CA LYS A 244 27.61 -57.46 15.38
C LYS A 244 28.97 -57.50 16.10
N GLY A 245 29.48 -56.36 16.55
CA GLY A 245 30.65 -56.24 17.42
C GLY A 245 30.30 -56.24 18.91
N ALA A 246 29.02 -56.24 19.27
CA ALA A 246 28.57 -56.40 20.64
C ALA A 246 28.56 -57.90 20.99
N LEU A 247 29.17 -58.23 22.13
CA LEU A 247 29.40 -59.58 22.65
C LEU A 247 28.14 -60.48 22.60
N VAL A 248 28.36 -61.78 22.36
CA VAL A 248 27.38 -62.86 22.62
C VAL A 248 26.96 -62.77 24.09
N GLY A 249 25.76 -62.24 24.38
CA GLY A 249 25.23 -62.19 25.76
C GLY A 249 24.31 -61.03 26.14
N SER A 250 24.01 -60.06 25.26
CA SER A 250 23.11 -58.94 25.62
C SER A 250 21.62 -59.29 25.69
N SER A 251 21.23 -60.52 25.34
CA SER A 251 19.86 -61.03 25.52
C SER A 251 19.55 -61.53 26.95
N VAL A 252 20.44 -61.29 27.93
CA VAL A 252 20.20 -61.60 29.34
C VAL A 252 20.35 -60.32 30.19
N VAL A 253 19.36 -59.44 30.11
CA VAL A 253 19.07 -58.53 31.22
C VAL A 253 17.78 -59.02 31.86
N PRO A 254 17.81 -59.63 33.06
CA PRO A 254 16.58 -59.99 33.74
C PRO A 254 15.82 -58.70 34.10
N MET A 255 14.54 -58.64 33.76
CA MET A 255 13.61 -57.69 34.38
C MET A 255 13.76 -57.84 35.90
N ARG A 256 14.18 -56.77 36.58
CA ARG A 256 14.01 -56.67 38.03
C ARG A 256 12.52 -56.60 38.30
N VAL A 257 11.95 -57.68 38.81
CA VAL A 257 10.72 -57.65 39.58
C VAL A 257 11.00 -56.78 40.80
N THR A 258 10.36 -55.62 40.88
CA THR A 258 10.23 -54.85 42.11
C THR A 258 8.90 -55.26 42.74
N ASP A 259 8.95 -56.18 43.70
CA ASP A 259 7.89 -56.37 44.69
C ASP A 259 8.30 -55.66 45.98
N SER A 260 7.62 -54.55 46.27
CA SER A 260 7.20 -54.04 47.59
C SER A 260 6.49 -52.71 47.40
#